data_AF-K1R4N5-F1
#
_entry.id   AF-K1R4N5-F1
#
_cell.length_a   1.000
_cell.length_b   1.000
_cell.length_c   1.000
_cell.angle_alpha   90.00
_cell.angle_beta   90.00
_cell.angle_gamma   90.00
#
_symmetry.space_group_name_H-M   'P 1'
#
loop_
_entity.id
_entity.type
_entity.pdbx_description
1 polymer ?
#
loop_
_entity_poly.entity_id
_entity_poly.type
_entity_poly.pdbx_seq_one_letter_code
_entity_poly.pdbx_strand_id
1 'polypeptide(L)'
;MGFIVHSMCFVVLLSACYADDSMESTVIRCNHQCSIETVECSANCRMEDVLDKSDVLSCLADCKLKSETCDTTCICLTDCASRMKGCGQLCKSHSFQTSHDRRECYAECSYETEQCRNKCNQ
;
A
#
# COMPACT_ATOMS: atom_id res chain seq x y z
N MET A 1 -36.81 -22.92 -41.27
CA MET A 1 -36.66 -22.01 -40.12
C MET A 1 -35.76 -22.68 -39.12
N GLY A 2 -34.57 -22.13 -38.86
CA GLY A 2 -33.61 -22.59 -37.87
C GLY A 2 -32.65 -21.44 -37.61
N PHE A 3 -32.74 -20.84 -36.43
CA PHE A 3 -32.21 -19.52 -36.10
C PHE A 3 -30.71 -19.55 -35.76
N ILE A 4 -29.99 -18.63 -36.41
CA ILE A 4 -28.98 -17.68 -35.91
C ILE A 4 -28.12 -18.01 -34.65
N VAL A 5 -26.82 -17.70 -34.79
CA VAL A 5 -25.89 -17.03 -33.84
C VAL A 5 -24.68 -17.87 -33.37
N HIS A 6 -23.53 -17.51 -33.95
CA HIS A 6 -22.20 -17.62 -33.33
C HIS A 6 -22.21 -17.14 -31.87
N SER A 7 -21.84 -17.99 -30.92
CA SER A 7 -21.43 -17.52 -29.59
C SER A 7 -20.56 -18.60 -28.95
N MET A 8 -19.23 -18.53 -29.13
CA MET A 8 -18.36 -17.89 -28.14
C MET A 8 -18.75 -18.21 -26.69
N CYS A 9 -18.65 -19.49 -26.32
CA CYS A 9 -18.35 -19.85 -24.93
C CYS A 9 -16.87 -20.22 -24.85
N PHE A 10 -16.05 -19.18 -25.00
CA PHE A 10 -14.74 -19.10 -24.37
C PHE A 10 -15.00 -19.41 -22.89
N VAL A 11 -14.70 -20.63 -22.45
CA VAL A 11 -14.81 -21.04 -21.05
C VAL A 11 -13.73 -20.28 -20.31
N VAL A 12 -14.05 -19.02 -20.01
CA VAL A 12 -14.04 -18.47 -18.67
C VAL A 12 -12.85 -19.00 -17.86
N LEU A 13 -11.69 -18.46 -18.20
CA LEU A 13 -10.55 -18.28 -17.30
C LEU A 13 -11.00 -17.36 -16.14
N LEU A 14 -12.01 -17.76 -15.36
CA LEU A 14 -12.36 -17.10 -14.11
C LEU A 14 -11.28 -17.43 -13.10
N SER A 15 -10.33 -16.50 -13.03
CA SER A 15 -10.15 -15.75 -11.78
C SER A 15 -9.66 -16.57 -10.59
N ALA A 16 -8.43 -17.06 -10.70
CA ALA A 16 -7.52 -17.04 -9.56
C ALA A 16 -6.63 -15.78 -9.65
N CYS A 17 -7.25 -14.61 -9.71
CA CYS A 17 -6.59 -13.37 -9.30
C CYS A 17 -6.96 -13.16 -7.83
N TYR A 18 -6.35 -13.93 -6.92
CA TYR A 18 -6.24 -13.49 -5.54
C TYR A 18 -5.21 -12.36 -5.55
N ALA A 19 -5.66 -11.17 -5.94
CA ALA A 19 -4.89 -9.96 -5.71
C ALA A 19 -4.95 -9.72 -4.20
N ASP A 20 -3.86 -9.99 -3.50
CA ASP A 20 -2.96 -8.97 -2.92
C ASP A 20 -3.57 -7.61 -2.47
N ASP A 21 -4.86 -7.56 -2.11
CA ASP A 21 -5.59 -6.32 -1.81
C ASP A 21 -5.17 -5.72 -0.45
N SER A 22 -4.57 -6.53 0.43
CA SER A 22 -4.29 -6.14 1.82
C SER A 22 -3.23 -5.04 1.94
N MET A 23 -2.24 -5.03 1.05
CA MET A 23 -1.13 -4.09 1.15
C MET A 23 -1.37 -2.79 0.40
N GLU A 24 -2.05 -2.83 -0.75
CA GLU A 24 -2.54 -1.63 -1.44
C GLU A 24 -3.50 -0.84 -0.54
N SER A 25 -4.42 -1.53 0.14
CA SER A 25 -5.30 -0.94 1.15
C SER A 25 -4.54 -0.31 2.32
N THR A 26 -3.44 -0.94 2.76
CA THR A 26 -2.59 -0.41 3.84
C THR A 26 -1.90 0.90 3.42
N VAL A 27 -1.40 0.99 2.19
CA VAL A 27 -0.76 2.19 1.63
C VAL A 27 -1.77 3.34 1.50
N ILE A 28 -2.96 3.06 0.95
CA ILE A 28 -4.02 4.08 0.81
C ILE A 28 -4.41 4.62 2.19
N ARG A 29 -4.62 3.73 3.16
CA ARG A 29 -4.96 4.11 4.53
C ARG A 29 -3.87 4.95 5.19
N CYS A 30 -2.60 4.60 4.99
CA CYS A 30 -1.46 5.36 5.51
C CYS A 30 -1.49 6.81 5.01
N ASN A 31 -1.54 7.00 3.69
CA ASN A 31 -1.56 8.33 3.09
C ASN A 31 -2.76 9.16 3.54
N HIS A 32 -3.94 8.54 3.62
CA HIS A 32 -5.15 9.20 4.09
C HIS A 32 -5.02 9.63 5.56
N GLN A 33 -4.48 8.77 6.42
CA GLN A 33 -4.27 9.08 7.83
C GLN A 33 -3.25 10.20 8.02
N CYS A 34 -2.09 10.15 7.34
CA CYS A 34 -1.09 11.23 7.40
C CYS A 34 -1.67 12.58 6.97
N SER A 35 -2.51 12.59 5.92
CA SER A 35 -3.17 13.82 5.46
C SER A 35 -4.10 14.40 6.53
N ILE A 36 -4.88 13.56 7.22
CA ILE A 36 -5.77 14.00 8.30
C ILE A 36 -4.96 14.54 9.47
N GLU A 37 -3.98 13.77 9.95
CA GLU A 37 -3.15 14.14 11.11
C GLU A 37 -2.38 15.44 10.87
N THR A 38 -1.91 15.67 9.63
CA THR A 38 -1.23 16.91 9.24
C THR A 38 -2.16 18.12 9.35
N VAL A 39 -3.38 18.00 8.82
CA VAL A 39 -4.38 19.07 8.87
C VAL A 39 -4.78 19.36 10.32
N GLU A 40 -5.09 18.32 11.10
CA GLU A 40 -5.45 18.45 12.51
C GLU A 40 -4.34 19.08 13.34
N CYS A 41 -3.09 18.66 13.16
CA CYS A 41 -1.94 19.23 13.86
C CYS A 41 -1.81 20.72 13.56
N SER A 42 -1.89 21.10 12.27
CA SER A 42 -1.79 22.50 11.85
C SER A 42 -2.95 23.37 12.35
N ALA A 43 -4.16 22.80 12.45
CA ALA A 43 -5.34 23.49 12.98
C ALA A 43 -5.22 23.70 14.49
N ASN A 44 -4.73 22.69 15.22
CA ASN A 44 -4.52 22.76 16.66
C ASN A 44 -3.48 23.83 17.04
N CYS A 45 -2.39 23.96 16.29
CA CYS A 45 -1.42 25.05 16.50
C CYS A 45 -2.00 26.45 16.33
N ARG A 46 -3.14 26.60 15.66
CA ARG A 46 -3.78 27.88 15.35
C ARG A 46 -5.02 28.16 16.21
N MET A 47 -5.44 27.22 17.06
CA MET A 47 -6.73 27.24 17.75
C MET A 47 -6.72 27.78 19.18
N GLU A 48 -5.62 28.39 19.64
CA GLU A 48 -5.60 29.09 20.93
C GLU A 48 -5.46 30.60 20.74
N ASP A 49 -6.53 31.34 21.10
CA ASP A 49 -6.71 32.80 20.98
C ASP A 49 -5.69 33.65 21.76
N VAL A 50 -4.64 33.05 22.35
CA VAL A 50 -3.62 33.73 23.18
C VAL A 50 -2.23 33.12 23.01
N LEU A 51 -1.88 32.59 21.83
CA LEU A 51 -0.53 32.06 21.60
C LEU A 51 0.45 33.12 21.09
N ASP A 52 1.63 33.19 21.72
CA ASP A 52 2.76 33.94 21.19
C ASP A 52 3.08 33.41 19.78
N LYS A 53 3.37 34.32 18.84
CA LYS A 53 3.73 33.97 17.48
C LYS A 53 4.90 32.96 17.44
N SER A 54 5.81 33.05 18.41
CA SER A 54 6.92 32.10 18.55
C SER A 54 6.43 30.67 18.80
N ASP A 55 5.44 30.49 19.67
CA ASP A 55 4.91 29.18 20.06
C ASP A 55 4.13 28.54 18.91
N VAL A 56 3.34 29.34 18.17
CA VAL A 56 2.64 28.88 16.97
C VAL A 56 3.65 28.40 15.90
N LEU A 57 4.75 29.14 15.70
CA LEU A 57 5.78 28.75 14.73
C LEU A 57 6.52 27.48 15.14
N SER A 58 6.83 27.32 16.43
CA SER A 58 7.44 26.10 16.95
C SER A 58 6.51 24.90 16.79
N CYS A 59 5.22 25.06 17.13
CA CYS A 59 4.21 24.02 16.96
C CYS A 59 4.06 23.60 15.50
N LEU A 60 4.00 24.56 14.56
CA LEU A 60 3.91 24.25 13.12
C LEU A 60 5.17 23.55 12.61
N ALA A 61 6.36 23.85 13.14
CA ALA A 61 7.58 23.15 12.81
C ALA A 61 7.54 21.68 13.27
N ASP A 62 7.04 21.42 14.47
CA ASP A 62 6.86 20.06 14.98
C ASP A 62 5.82 19.28 14.17
N CYS A 63 4.70 19.92 13.80
CA CYS A 63 3.71 19.31 12.91
C CYS A 63 4.31 18.96 11.55
N LYS A 64 5.16 19.82 11.00
CA LYS A 64 5.85 19.57 9.74
C LYS A 64 6.76 18.35 9.85
N LEU A 65 7.56 18.23 10.91
CA LEU A 65 8.44 17.07 11.12
C LEU A 65 7.63 15.77 11.26
N LYS A 66 6.51 15.80 11.98
CA LYS A 66 5.60 14.63 12.09
C LYS A 66 5.01 14.25 10.74
N SER A 67 4.55 15.23 9.96
CA SER A 67 4.03 15.03 8.61
C SER A 67 5.07 14.40 7.68
N GLU A 68 6.30 14.92 7.67
CA GLU A 68 7.42 14.38 6.88
C GLU A 68 7.77 12.93 7.29
N THR A 69 7.73 12.64 8.59
CA THR A 69 7.95 11.28 9.10
C THR A 69 6.84 10.33 8.63
N CYS A 70 5.58 10.78 8.72
CA CYS A 70 4.42 10.01 8.28
C CYS A 70 4.49 9.71 6.77
N ASP A 71 4.78 10.72 5.95
CA ASP A 71 4.94 10.57 4.51
C ASP A 71 6.07 9.59 4.17
N THR A 72 7.20 9.68 4.88
CA THR A 72 8.34 8.76 4.69
C THR A 72 7.94 7.31 4.98
N THR A 73 7.17 7.06 6.05
CA THR A 73 6.62 5.74 6.37
C THR A 73 5.69 5.24 5.26
N CYS A 74 4.78 6.08 4.76
CA CYS A 74 3.86 5.67 3.69
C CYS A 74 4.58 5.41 2.36
N ILE A 75 5.62 6.18 2.05
CA ILE A 75 6.48 5.94 0.87
C ILE A 75 7.17 4.58 1.01
N CYS A 76 7.73 4.27 2.18
CA CYS A 76 8.34 2.97 2.45
C CYS A 76 7.34 1.81 2.24
N LEU A 77 6.10 1.94 2.73
CA LEU A 77 5.04 0.95 2.52
C LEU A 77 4.65 0.82 1.04
N THR A 78 4.66 1.92 0.29
CA THR A 78 4.40 1.94 -1.16
C THR A 78 5.47 1.16 -1.92
N ASP A 79 6.74 1.32 -1.54
CA ASP A 79 7.85 0.57 -2.10
C ASP A 79 7.72 -0.92 -1.79
N CYS A 80 7.37 -1.29 -0.55
CA CYS A 80 7.08 -2.67 -0.21
C CYS A 80 5.95 -3.25 -1.08
N ALA A 81 4.86 -2.49 -1.32
CA ALA A 81 3.73 -2.93 -2.15
C ALA A 81 4.13 -3.17 -3.60
N SER A 82 4.96 -2.28 -4.11
CA SER A 82 5.51 -2.41 -5.46
C SER A 82 6.39 -3.66 -5.60
N ARG A 83 7.23 -3.96 -4.59
CA ARG A 83 8.06 -5.17 -4.55
C ARG A 83 7.23 -6.44 -4.47
N MET A 84 6.22 -6.49 -3.62
CA MET A 84 5.31 -7.63 -3.49
C MET A 84 4.63 -7.95 -4.82
N LYS A 85 4.09 -6.91 -5.48
CA LYS A 85 3.45 -7.03 -6.80
C LYS A 85 4.44 -7.51 -7.86
N GLY A 86 5.66 -6.97 -7.87
CA GLY A 86 6.73 -7.41 -8.75
C GLY A 86 7.10 -8.88 -8.54
N CYS A 87 7.29 -9.30 -7.29
CA CYS A 87 7.61 -10.67 -6.92
C CYS A 87 6.50 -11.64 -7.33
N GLY A 88 5.23 -11.29 -7.05
CA GLY A 88 4.08 -12.07 -7.46
C GLY A 88 3.95 -12.21 -8.99
N GLN A 89 4.33 -11.17 -9.75
CA GLN A 89 4.39 -11.24 -11.21
C GLN A 89 5.53 -12.15 -11.71
N LEU A 90 6.68 -12.16 -11.04
CA LEU A 90 7.78 -13.08 -11.35
C LEU A 90 7.36 -14.53 -11.09
N CYS A 91 6.78 -14.83 -9.93
CA CYS A 91 6.23 -16.17 -9.65
C CYS A 91 5.11 -16.55 -10.64
N LYS A 92 4.31 -15.59 -11.11
CA LYS A 92 3.26 -15.89 -12.09
C LYS A 92 3.81 -16.23 -13.47
N SER A 93 4.87 -15.55 -13.89
CA SER A 93 5.47 -15.69 -15.23
C SER A 93 6.51 -16.80 -15.32
N HIS A 94 7.06 -17.25 -14.20
CA HIS A 94 8.06 -18.30 -14.15
C HIS A 94 7.45 -19.69 -14.46
N SER A 95 8.10 -20.44 -15.35
CA SER A 95 7.71 -21.80 -15.72
C SER A 95 8.20 -22.82 -14.69
N PHE A 96 7.46 -22.97 -13.60
CA PHE A 96 7.76 -23.99 -12.58
C PHE A 96 7.50 -25.41 -13.08
N GLN A 97 8.37 -26.35 -12.69
CA GLN A 97 8.18 -27.77 -12.96
C GLN A 97 7.10 -28.37 -12.07
N THR A 98 6.95 -27.88 -10.83
CA THR A 98 5.95 -28.38 -9.88
C THR A 98 5.04 -27.27 -9.33
N SER A 99 3.89 -27.69 -8.80
CA SER A 99 3.00 -26.78 -8.05
C SER A 99 3.52 -26.44 -6.65
N HIS A 100 4.52 -27.17 -6.16
CA HIS A 100 5.18 -26.90 -4.89
C HIS A 100 6.10 -25.69 -5.01
N ASP A 101 7.00 -25.69 -6.00
CA ASP A 101 7.95 -24.60 -6.24
C ASP A 101 7.24 -23.25 -6.46
N ARG A 102 6.11 -23.28 -7.19
CA ARG A 102 5.28 -22.09 -7.38
C ARG A 102 4.70 -21.56 -6.07
N ARG A 103 4.26 -22.44 -5.17
CA ARG A 103 3.74 -22.04 -3.86
C ARG A 103 4.85 -21.50 -2.96
N GLU A 104 6.02 -22.13 -3.01
CA GLU A 104 7.21 -21.67 -2.28
C GLU A 104 7.62 -20.26 -2.73
N CYS A 105 7.62 -19.99 -4.05
CA CYS A 105 7.88 -18.65 -4.59
C CYS A 105 6.93 -17.59 -4.00
N TYR A 106 5.61 -17.84 -3.99
CA TYR A 106 4.66 -16.90 -3.41
C TYR A 106 4.81 -16.75 -1.89
N ALA A 107 5.17 -17.82 -1.18
CA ALA A 107 5.43 -17.78 0.25
C ALA A 107 6.67 -16.92 0.56
N GLU A 108 7.73 -17.05 -0.23
CA GLU A 108 8.93 -16.23 -0.14
C GLU A 108 8.62 -14.74 -0.41
N CYS A 109 7.88 -14.44 -1.48
CA CYS A 109 7.42 -13.07 -1.75
C CYS A 109 6.65 -12.45 -0.58
N SER A 110 5.75 -13.24 0.04
CA SER A 110 4.97 -12.79 1.20
C SER A 110 5.87 -12.52 2.40
N TYR A 111 6.84 -13.40 2.65
CA TYR A 111 7.78 -13.28 3.77
C TYR A 111 8.68 -12.05 3.64
N GLU A 112 9.28 -11.84 2.46
CA GLU A 112 10.11 -10.65 2.18
C GLU A 112 9.31 -9.36 2.33
N THR A 113 8.05 -9.39 1.91
CA THR A 113 7.15 -8.26 2.04
C THR A 113 6.83 -7.93 3.49
N GLU A 114 6.57 -8.95 4.31
CA GLU A 114 6.34 -8.75 5.74
C GLU A 114 7.57 -8.16 6.42
N GLN A 115 8.77 -8.64 6.08
CA GLN A 115 10.02 -8.04 6.55
C GLN A 115 10.17 -6.58 6.12
N CYS A 116 9.82 -6.26 4.87
CA CYS A 116 9.85 -4.90 4.36
C CYS A 116 8.93 -3.99 5.19
N ARG A 117 7.68 -4.41 5.40
CA ARG A 117 6.70 -3.67 6.20
C ARG A 117 7.18 -3.45 7.65
N ASN A 118 7.79 -4.45 8.26
CA ASN A 118 8.31 -4.35 9.62
C ASN A 118 9.47 -3.36 9.75
N LYS A 119 10.21 -3.11 8.67
CA LYS A 119 11.27 -2.09 8.63
C LYS A 119 10.72 -0.68 8.44
N CYS A 120 9.57 -0.52 7.79
CA CYS A 120 8.93 0.78 7.60
C CYS A 120 8.27 1.33 8.88
N ASN A 121 7.93 0.47 9.84
CA ASN A 121 7.28 0.86 11.10
C ASN A 121 8.26 1.04 12.27
N GLN A 122 9.57 1.10 12.01
CA GLN A 122 10.64 1.33 13.00
C GLN A 122 11.18 2.75 12.86
#